data_AF-A0AA49JQN4-F1
#
_entry.id   AF-A0AA49JQN4-F1
#
_cell.length_a   1.000
_cell.length_b   1.000
_cell.length_c   1.000
_cell.angle_alpha   90.00
_cell.angle_beta   90.00
_cell.angle_gamma   90.00
#
_symmetry.space_group_name_H-M   'P 1'
#
loop_
_entity.id
_entity.type
_entity.pdbx_description
1 polymer ?
#
loop_
_entity_poly.entity_id
_entity_poly.type
_entity_poly.pdbx_seq_one_letter_code
_entity_poly.pdbx_strand_id
1 'polypeptide(L)'
;MAIIPQQTLFVWNEIENSGDLERLRLVIEYMPDEELMEKLEKERKNGRDDYPVRAMWNAILAGVVYQHISVKSLRRELSRNGQLRIMCGFHTAKTKKYRGEKKTEIVPPAWVFTRFLKKLYEHEEEINKIFEKLVEELKRLLPDFGKDLAIDSKAIKSLAKRENKNRKTDGRRDKDADWGKKEYRGIREDGTAWEKIVKWFGYKLHLIVDANYELPVAFSVTKASQADVKEAHRIIEKIAEERPEILEACETMEADRGYDDTKLIKKLWDEYKIKPVIDICNKWKDPDGTRPLEGHENVVYNYKGNVYCYCLDTGEKREMAVGGFEEDRKTLKKLCPAKQYGLKCKYIDRCSAKKGIRIKLDVDRRIFTPIDRASYKWEKYYNKRTSVERVNSRIDETFGFEKHYIRGKKKMTVRCGIALCIMLAMAVGRIKEKQQEKMRSLVKTA
;
A
#
# COMPACT_ATOMS: atom_id res chain seq x y z
N MET A 1 -62.93 1.41 -3.83
CA MET A 1 -62.06 0.48 -4.57
C MET A 1 -60.67 0.55 -3.97
N ALA A 2 -60.23 -0.50 -3.29
CA ALA A 2 -58.84 -0.60 -2.84
C ALA A 2 -57.98 -0.96 -4.06
N ILE A 3 -57.11 -0.04 -4.49
CA ILE A 3 -56.13 -0.30 -5.54
C ILE A 3 -55.06 -1.19 -4.91
N ILE A 4 -55.05 -2.48 -5.25
CA ILE A 4 -53.95 -3.39 -4.93
C ILE A 4 -52.86 -3.09 -5.97
N PRO A 5 -51.72 -2.50 -5.60
CA PRO A 5 -50.65 -2.27 -6.56
C PRO A 5 -50.09 -3.63 -6.97
N GLN A 6 -50.14 -3.91 -8.28
CA GLN A 6 -49.57 -5.10 -8.88
C GLN A 6 -48.06 -5.14 -8.57
N GLN A 7 -47.58 -6.21 -7.94
CA GLN A 7 -46.15 -6.40 -7.71
C GLN A 7 -45.47 -6.56 -9.07
N THR A 8 -44.76 -5.52 -9.50
CA THR A 8 -43.88 -5.56 -10.67
C THR A 8 -42.78 -6.59 -10.41
N LEU A 9 -42.76 -7.66 -11.20
CA LEU A 9 -41.95 -8.85 -10.95
C LEU A 9 -40.45 -8.67 -11.29
N PHE A 10 -40.05 -7.53 -11.84
CA PHE A 10 -38.67 -7.10 -11.98
C PHE A 10 -38.63 -5.58 -11.96
N VAL A 11 -38.02 -5.00 -10.93
CA VAL A 11 -37.77 -3.56 -10.85
C VAL A 11 -36.33 -3.35 -11.30
N TRP A 12 -36.09 -2.40 -12.20
CA TRP A 12 -34.74 -2.10 -12.71
C TRP A 12 -33.70 -1.79 -11.61
N ASN A 13 -34.13 -1.43 -10.39
CA ASN A 13 -33.28 -1.34 -9.18
C ASN A 13 -32.64 -2.67 -8.75
N GLU A 14 -33.19 -3.83 -9.14
CA GLU A 14 -32.57 -5.15 -8.90
C GLU A 14 -31.36 -5.39 -9.80
N ILE A 15 -31.29 -4.70 -10.94
CA ILE A 15 -30.15 -4.77 -11.87
C ILE A 15 -28.98 -3.92 -11.36
N GLU A 16 -29.22 -2.81 -10.65
CA GLU A 16 -28.13 -2.04 -10.00
C GLU A 16 -27.50 -2.79 -8.81
N ASN A 17 -28.28 -3.60 -8.07
CA ASN A 17 -27.76 -4.50 -7.03
C ASN A 17 -26.99 -5.72 -7.57
N SER A 18 -27.06 -6.00 -8.88
CA SER A 18 -26.33 -7.13 -9.48
C SER A 18 -24.80 -6.94 -9.42
N GLY A 19 -24.35 -5.68 -9.40
CA GLY A 19 -22.94 -5.35 -9.38
C GLY A 19 -22.19 -5.78 -8.14
N ASP A 20 -22.73 -5.44 -6.98
CA ASP A 20 -22.09 -5.76 -5.70
C ASP A 20 -22.18 -7.25 -5.38
N LEU A 21 -23.23 -7.92 -5.87
CA LEU A 21 -23.35 -9.37 -5.82
C LEU A 21 -22.28 -10.03 -6.70
N GLU A 22 -22.05 -9.54 -7.92
CA GLU A 22 -21.00 -10.03 -8.81
C GLU A 22 -19.61 -9.81 -8.20
N ARG A 23 -19.33 -8.63 -7.64
CA ARG A 23 -18.07 -8.34 -6.93
C ARG A 23 -17.85 -9.30 -5.78
N LEU A 24 -18.89 -9.56 -4.98
CA LEU A 24 -18.80 -10.48 -3.86
C LEU A 24 -18.68 -11.94 -4.32
N ARG A 25 -19.31 -12.35 -5.43
CA ARG A 25 -19.09 -13.66 -6.05
C ARG A 25 -17.62 -13.85 -6.39
N LEU A 26 -17.01 -12.90 -7.10
CA LEU A 26 -15.58 -12.93 -7.44
C LEU A 26 -14.71 -13.12 -6.19
N VAL A 27 -15.00 -12.36 -5.14
CA VAL A 27 -14.26 -12.48 -3.88
C VAL A 27 -14.42 -13.86 -3.27
N ILE A 28 -15.65 -14.38 -3.14
CA ILE A 28 -15.90 -15.70 -2.53
C ILE A 28 -15.27 -16.83 -3.36
N GLU A 29 -15.32 -16.75 -4.68
CA GLU A 29 -14.85 -17.80 -5.58
C GLU A 29 -13.32 -17.88 -5.66
N TYR A 30 -12.64 -16.73 -5.59
CA TYR A 30 -11.18 -16.64 -5.78
C TYR A 30 -10.40 -16.38 -4.47
N MET A 31 -11.05 -16.34 -3.32
CA MET A 31 -10.38 -16.24 -2.02
C MET A 31 -9.83 -17.61 -1.59
N PRO A 32 -8.51 -17.76 -1.36
CA PRO A 32 -7.92 -19.03 -0.93
C PRO A 32 -8.07 -19.26 0.59
N ASP A 33 -9.30 -19.21 1.11
CA ASP A 33 -9.62 -19.22 2.55
C ASP A 33 -9.90 -20.60 3.17
N GLU A 34 -9.77 -21.67 2.39
CA GLU A 34 -10.13 -23.03 2.80
C GLU A 34 -9.43 -23.47 4.10
N GLU A 35 -8.11 -23.24 4.22
CA GLU A 35 -7.34 -23.58 5.43
C GLU A 35 -7.86 -22.86 6.69
N LEU A 36 -8.24 -21.58 6.55
CA LEU A 36 -8.84 -20.83 7.64
C LEU A 36 -10.22 -21.39 8.00
N MET A 37 -11.03 -21.74 7.00
CA MET A 37 -12.37 -22.30 7.20
C MET A 37 -12.28 -23.63 7.94
N GLU A 38 -11.42 -24.55 7.49
CA GLU A 38 -11.21 -25.83 8.17
C GLU A 38 -10.76 -25.64 9.62
N LYS A 39 -9.84 -24.70 9.89
CA LYS A 39 -9.34 -24.43 11.25
C LYS A 39 -10.48 -23.96 12.15
N LEU A 40 -11.27 -22.99 11.69
CA LEU A 40 -12.42 -22.46 12.44
C LEU A 40 -13.54 -23.49 12.65
N GLU A 41 -13.76 -24.39 11.68
CA GLU A 41 -14.71 -25.49 11.77
C GLU A 41 -14.24 -26.57 12.76
N LYS A 42 -12.96 -26.95 12.71
CA LYS A 42 -12.33 -27.86 13.67
C LYS A 42 -12.41 -27.31 15.11
N GLU A 43 -12.20 -26.01 15.31
CA GLU A 43 -12.37 -25.36 16.61
C GLU A 43 -13.82 -25.35 17.10
N ARG A 44 -14.79 -25.25 16.18
CA ARG A 44 -16.20 -25.29 16.53
C ARG A 44 -16.60 -26.68 17.07
N LYS A 45 -15.99 -27.76 16.54
CA LYS A 45 -16.36 -29.16 16.87
C LYS A 45 -17.88 -29.37 16.73
N ASN A 46 -18.48 -30.04 17.72
CA ASN A 46 -19.91 -30.33 17.78
C ASN A 46 -20.75 -29.19 18.39
N GLY A 47 -20.23 -27.96 18.44
CA GLY A 47 -20.98 -26.80 18.91
C GLY A 47 -22.19 -26.48 18.02
N ARG A 48 -23.17 -25.73 18.55
CA ARG A 48 -24.37 -25.31 17.81
C ARG A 48 -24.01 -24.67 16.47
N ASP A 49 -24.60 -25.19 15.38
CA ASP A 49 -24.45 -24.67 14.01
C ASP A 49 -25.61 -23.76 13.61
N ASP A 50 -25.96 -22.83 14.49
CA ASP A 50 -27.06 -21.90 14.18
C ASP A 50 -26.72 -20.99 13.00
N TYR A 51 -25.43 -20.69 12.83
CA TYR A 51 -24.88 -19.87 11.76
C TYR A 51 -23.54 -20.48 11.33
N PRO A 52 -23.45 -21.13 10.16
CA PRO A 52 -22.25 -21.80 9.70
C PRO A 52 -21.03 -20.89 9.64
N VAL A 53 -19.84 -21.46 9.85
CA VAL A 53 -18.56 -20.72 9.85
C VAL A 53 -18.35 -19.99 8.52
N ARG A 54 -18.47 -20.71 7.40
CA ARG A 54 -18.36 -20.15 6.05
C ARG A 54 -19.40 -19.06 5.79
N ALA A 55 -20.62 -19.25 6.30
CA ALA A 55 -21.65 -18.23 6.13
C ALA A 55 -21.35 -16.94 6.88
N MET A 56 -20.80 -17.06 8.09
CA MET A 56 -20.32 -15.92 8.86
C MET A 56 -19.11 -15.25 8.20
N TRP A 57 -18.20 -16.02 7.61
CA TRP A 57 -17.04 -15.51 6.87
C TRP A 57 -17.47 -14.74 5.62
N ASN A 58 -18.30 -15.33 4.76
CA ASN A 58 -18.84 -14.69 3.56
C ASN A 58 -19.60 -13.41 3.91
N ALA A 59 -20.32 -13.39 5.04
CA ALA A 59 -20.98 -12.17 5.52
C ALA A 59 -19.99 -11.06 5.92
N ILE A 60 -18.83 -11.42 6.50
CA ILE A 60 -17.77 -10.43 6.79
C ILE A 60 -17.16 -9.89 5.50
N LEU A 61 -16.88 -10.76 4.52
CA LEU A 61 -16.40 -10.35 3.19
C LEU A 61 -17.41 -9.41 2.52
N ALA A 62 -18.69 -9.79 2.52
CA ALA A 62 -19.79 -8.96 2.05
C ALA A 62 -19.82 -7.59 2.71
N GLY A 63 -19.65 -7.54 4.03
CA GLY A 63 -19.60 -6.28 4.77
C GLY A 63 -18.51 -5.33 4.28
N VAL A 64 -17.39 -5.86 3.78
CA VAL A 64 -16.31 -5.04 3.23
C VAL A 64 -16.58 -4.68 1.76
N VAL A 65 -17.03 -5.63 0.93
CA VAL A 65 -17.37 -5.40 -0.49
C VAL A 65 -18.48 -4.35 -0.65
N TYR A 66 -19.51 -4.43 0.19
CA TYR A 66 -20.65 -3.50 0.26
C TYR A 66 -20.34 -2.25 1.11
N GLN A 67 -19.10 -2.09 1.58
CA GLN A 67 -18.62 -0.90 2.28
C GLN A 67 -19.42 -0.57 3.55
N HIS A 68 -19.88 -1.58 4.27
CA HIS A 68 -20.63 -1.41 5.51
C HIS A 68 -19.72 -1.05 6.69
N ILE A 69 -19.84 0.22 7.10
CA ILE A 69 -19.13 0.85 8.23
C ILE A 69 -19.30 0.08 9.56
N SER A 70 -20.40 -0.67 9.74
CA SER A 70 -20.64 -1.43 10.96
C SER A 70 -21.41 -2.73 10.75
N VAL A 71 -21.27 -3.66 11.70
CA VAL A 71 -22.07 -4.90 11.79
C VAL A 71 -23.57 -4.61 11.78
N LYS A 72 -24.02 -3.49 12.36
CA LYS A 72 -25.44 -3.12 12.34
C LYS A 72 -25.90 -2.76 10.93
N SER A 73 -25.06 -2.08 10.15
CA SER A 73 -25.35 -1.76 8.74
C SER A 73 -25.45 -3.03 7.93
N LEU A 74 -24.44 -3.90 7.99
CA LEU A 74 -24.44 -5.20 7.31
C LEU A 74 -25.67 -6.05 7.67
N ARG A 75 -26.06 -6.09 8.95
CA ARG A 75 -27.26 -6.83 9.37
C ARG A 75 -28.55 -6.27 8.78
N ARG A 76 -28.67 -4.95 8.60
CA ARG A 76 -29.83 -4.34 7.93
C ARG A 76 -29.86 -4.75 6.46
N GLU A 77 -28.71 -4.76 5.80
CA GLU A 77 -28.59 -5.19 4.41
C GLU A 77 -28.94 -6.67 4.25
N LEU A 78 -28.32 -7.55 5.04
CA LEU A 78 -28.68 -8.97 5.09
C LEU A 78 -30.17 -9.19 5.40
N SER A 79 -30.82 -8.31 6.16
CA SER A 79 -32.27 -8.45 6.42
C SER A 79 -33.13 -8.11 5.21
N ARG A 80 -32.68 -7.17 4.37
CA ARG A 80 -33.43 -6.66 3.21
C ARG A 80 -33.12 -7.44 1.94
N ASN A 81 -31.86 -7.83 1.73
CA ASN A 81 -31.38 -8.45 0.51
C ASN A 81 -31.36 -9.98 0.64
N GLY A 82 -32.31 -10.65 -0.03
CA GLY A 82 -32.43 -12.11 -0.04
C GLY A 82 -31.30 -12.81 -0.81
N GLN A 83 -30.87 -12.24 -1.94
CA GLN A 83 -29.79 -12.79 -2.76
C GLN A 83 -28.46 -12.77 -2.00
N LEU A 84 -28.16 -11.66 -1.31
CA LEU A 84 -26.97 -11.55 -0.48
C LEU A 84 -26.94 -12.60 0.64
N ARG A 85 -28.08 -12.87 1.27
CA ARG A 85 -28.18 -13.93 2.30
C ARG A 85 -27.88 -15.30 1.71
N ILE A 86 -28.46 -15.62 0.55
CA ILE A 86 -28.28 -16.90 -0.12
C ILE A 86 -26.81 -17.07 -0.52
N MET A 87 -26.19 -16.03 -1.09
CA MET A 87 -24.79 -16.06 -1.50
C MET A 87 -23.84 -16.16 -0.31
N CYS A 88 -24.19 -15.55 0.82
CA CYS A 88 -23.49 -15.76 2.08
C CYS A 88 -23.81 -17.12 2.73
N GLY A 89 -24.66 -17.99 2.19
CA GLY A 89 -24.97 -19.30 2.79
C GLY A 89 -26.00 -19.29 3.94
N PHE A 90 -26.78 -18.22 4.10
CA PHE A 90 -27.88 -18.16 5.08
C PHE A 90 -29.20 -18.68 4.49
N HIS A 91 -29.32 -20.01 4.34
CA HIS A 91 -30.49 -20.64 3.72
C HIS A 91 -31.66 -20.89 4.67
N THR A 92 -31.37 -21.18 5.95
CA THR A 92 -32.39 -21.70 6.87
C THR A 92 -32.85 -20.64 7.86
N ALA A 93 -34.14 -20.34 7.83
CA ALA A 93 -34.79 -19.48 8.79
C ALA A 93 -35.06 -20.22 10.10
N LYS A 94 -34.49 -19.76 11.22
CA LYS A 94 -34.76 -20.37 12.52
C LYS A 94 -35.80 -19.57 13.30
N THR A 95 -36.83 -20.26 13.78
CA THR A 95 -37.85 -19.69 14.67
C THR A 95 -37.42 -19.86 16.12
N LYS A 96 -37.13 -18.74 16.81
CA LYS A 96 -36.84 -18.72 18.25
C LYS A 96 -38.00 -18.04 18.98
N LYS A 97 -38.41 -18.60 20.13
CA LYS A 97 -39.34 -17.93 21.04
C LYS A 97 -38.58 -16.86 21.83
N TYR A 98 -38.99 -15.60 21.72
CA TYR A 98 -38.46 -14.50 22.51
C TYR A 98 -39.63 -13.76 23.18
N ARG A 99 -39.62 -13.69 24.52
CA ARG A 99 -40.71 -13.05 25.31
C ARG A 99 -42.13 -13.52 24.92
N GLY A 100 -42.30 -14.81 24.61
CA GLY A 100 -43.59 -15.41 24.23
C GLY A 100 -43.90 -15.39 22.73
N GLU A 101 -43.21 -14.57 21.93
CA GLU A 101 -43.43 -14.45 20.49
C GLU A 101 -42.48 -15.35 19.68
N LYS A 102 -43.00 -16.03 18.65
CA LYS A 102 -42.19 -16.79 17.68
C LYS A 102 -41.56 -15.82 16.69
N LYS A 103 -40.24 -15.65 16.76
CA LYS A 103 -39.49 -14.80 15.82
C LYS A 103 -38.61 -15.65 14.94
N THR A 104 -38.82 -15.55 13.63
CA THR A 104 -37.98 -16.20 12.62
C THR A 104 -36.80 -15.28 12.30
N GLU A 105 -35.59 -15.67 12.71
CA GLU A 105 -34.36 -14.91 12.44
C GLU A 105 -33.42 -15.72 11.54
N ILE A 106 -33.36 -15.32 10.26
CA ILE A 106 -32.38 -15.83 9.28
C ILE A 106 -31.02 -15.14 9.49
N VAL A 107 -31.03 -13.84 9.84
CA VAL A 107 -29.82 -13.03 9.96
C VAL A 107 -29.23 -13.17 11.37
N PRO A 108 -27.92 -13.46 11.51
CA PRO A 108 -27.28 -13.56 12.82
C PRO A 108 -27.44 -12.27 13.65
N PRO A 109 -27.69 -12.39 14.97
CA PRO A 109 -27.69 -11.23 15.86
C PRO A 109 -26.28 -10.63 16.01
N ALA A 110 -26.19 -9.35 16.36
CA ALA A 110 -24.91 -8.61 16.37
C ALA A 110 -23.82 -9.21 17.29
N TRP A 111 -24.23 -9.89 18.36
CA TRP A 111 -23.29 -10.54 19.27
C TRP A 111 -22.63 -11.78 18.65
N VAL A 112 -23.26 -12.45 17.68
CA VAL A 112 -22.67 -13.58 16.93
C VAL A 112 -21.52 -13.07 16.07
N PHE A 113 -21.73 -12.01 15.29
CA PHE A 113 -20.66 -11.33 14.54
C PHE A 113 -19.51 -10.88 15.46
N THR A 114 -19.84 -10.34 16.64
CA THR A 114 -18.82 -9.92 17.61
C THR A 114 -17.96 -11.10 18.09
N ARG A 115 -18.57 -12.26 18.37
CA ARG A 115 -17.85 -13.47 18.77
C ARG A 115 -17.03 -14.04 17.62
N PHE A 116 -17.59 -14.06 16.41
CA PHE A 116 -16.89 -14.55 15.22
C PHE A 116 -15.66 -13.70 14.89
N LEU A 117 -15.79 -12.37 14.90
CA LEU A 117 -14.67 -11.46 14.72
C LEU A 117 -13.58 -11.64 15.79
N LYS A 118 -13.96 -11.90 17.04
CA LYS A 118 -12.98 -12.21 18.09
C LYS A 118 -12.16 -13.45 17.75
N LYS A 119 -12.79 -14.50 17.21
CA LYS A 119 -12.07 -15.68 16.74
C LYS A 119 -11.14 -15.32 15.59
N LEU A 120 -11.64 -14.64 14.57
CA LEU A 120 -10.82 -14.21 13.42
C LEU A 120 -9.59 -13.41 13.84
N TYR A 121 -9.69 -12.57 14.88
CA TYR A 121 -8.53 -11.83 15.38
C TYR A 121 -7.42 -12.75 15.89
N GLU A 122 -7.75 -13.91 16.44
CA GLU A 122 -6.77 -14.91 16.89
C GLU A 122 -6.10 -15.67 15.72
N HIS A 123 -6.60 -15.50 14.49
CA HIS A 123 -6.12 -16.16 13.27
C HIS A 123 -5.43 -15.18 12.31
N GLU A 124 -4.66 -14.23 12.84
CA GLU A 124 -3.92 -13.24 12.04
C GLU A 124 -2.97 -13.91 11.03
N GLU A 125 -2.28 -14.97 11.44
CA GLU A 125 -1.36 -15.72 10.58
C GLU A 125 -2.07 -16.38 9.40
N GLU A 126 -3.25 -16.97 9.61
CA GLU A 126 -4.03 -17.57 8.53
C GLU A 126 -4.51 -16.52 7.52
N ILE A 127 -4.90 -15.32 8.00
CA ILE A 127 -5.27 -14.21 7.10
C ILE A 127 -4.06 -13.73 6.29
N ASN A 128 -2.87 -13.68 6.90
CA ASN A 128 -1.64 -13.32 6.18
C ASN A 128 -1.30 -14.38 5.11
N LYS A 129 -1.49 -15.67 5.39
CA LYS A 129 -1.33 -16.75 4.39
C LYS A 129 -2.29 -16.62 3.22
N ILE A 130 -3.54 -16.22 3.45
CA ILE A 130 -4.50 -15.92 2.37
C ILE A 130 -3.96 -14.79 1.48
N PHE A 131 -3.48 -13.71 2.11
CA PHE A 131 -2.86 -12.59 1.39
C PHE A 131 -1.65 -13.04 0.56
N GLU A 132 -0.75 -13.83 1.15
CA GLU A 132 0.46 -14.34 0.50
C GLU A 132 0.12 -15.22 -0.71
N LYS A 133 -0.83 -16.16 -0.57
CA LYS A 133 -1.31 -17.01 -1.68
C LYS A 133 -1.89 -16.19 -2.83
N LEU A 134 -2.61 -15.10 -2.52
CA LEU A 134 -3.14 -14.20 -3.55
C LEU A 134 -2.03 -13.43 -4.27
N VAL A 135 -0.99 -13.00 -3.56
CA VAL A 135 0.20 -12.36 -4.15
C VAL A 135 0.95 -13.34 -5.06
N GLU A 136 1.14 -14.59 -4.63
CA GLU A 136 1.76 -15.64 -5.45
C GLU A 136 0.95 -15.93 -6.73
N GLU A 137 -0.37 -16.01 -6.60
CA GLU A 137 -1.24 -16.23 -7.76
C GLU A 137 -1.16 -15.07 -8.75
N LEU A 138 -1.16 -13.82 -8.28
CA LEU A 138 -0.99 -12.66 -9.15
C LEU A 138 0.37 -12.64 -9.84
N LYS A 139 1.43 -13.07 -9.16
CA LYS A 139 2.76 -13.19 -9.77
C LYS A 139 2.77 -14.20 -10.93
N ARG A 140 1.99 -15.28 -10.84
CA ARG A 140 1.83 -16.25 -11.94
C ARG A 140 1.01 -15.67 -13.09
N LEU A 141 -0.03 -14.89 -12.77
CA LEU A 141 -0.95 -14.32 -13.76
C LEU A 141 -0.38 -13.09 -14.48
N LEU A 142 0.51 -12.33 -13.84
CA LEU A 142 1.04 -11.06 -14.31
C LEU A 142 2.58 -11.09 -14.35
N PRO A 143 3.19 -11.21 -15.54
CA PRO A 143 4.65 -11.39 -15.68
C PRO A 143 5.51 -10.27 -15.07
N ASP A 144 5.04 -9.02 -15.11
CA ASP A 144 5.75 -7.86 -14.57
C ASP A 144 5.37 -7.53 -13.10
N PHE A 145 4.57 -8.37 -12.44
CA PHE A 145 4.14 -8.11 -11.06
C PHE A 145 5.28 -8.34 -10.07
N GLY A 146 5.58 -7.31 -9.29
CA GLY A 146 6.72 -7.24 -8.38
C GLY A 146 7.97 -6.56 -8.96
N LYS A 147 7.95 -6.18 -10.25
CA LYS A 147 9.11 -5.60 -10.93
C LYS A 147 9.48 -4.21 -10.43
N ASP A 148 8.48 -3.35 -10.25
CA ASP A 148 8.65 -2.00 -9.74
C ASP A 148 7.78 -1.85 -8.49
N LEU A 149 8.39 -1.57 -7.35
CA LEU A 149 7.71 -1.56 -6.05
C LEU A 149 7.72 -0.16 -5.43
N ALA A 150 6.55 0.34 -5.05
CA ALA A 150 6.43 1.57 -4.29
C ALA A 150 6.16 1.27 -2.80
N ILE A 151 6.86 1.98 -1.91
CA ILE A 151 6.64 1.91 -0.45
C ILE A 151 6.16 3.26 0.11
N ASP A 152 5.12 3.21 0.93
CA ASP A 152 4.63 4.36 1.71
C ASP A 152 3.88 3.87 2.96
N SER A 153 3.67 4.78 3.89
CA SER A 153 2.86 4.53 5.08
C SER A 153 1.66 5.45 5.18
N LYS A 154 0.56 4.87 5.63
CA LYS A 154 -0.72 5.54 5.79
C LYS A 154 -1.10 5.65 7.25
N ALA A 155 -1.43 6.87 7.68
CA ALA A 155 -1.98 7.13 9.00
C ALA A 155 -3.42 6.56 9.12
N ILE A 156 -3.64 5.68 10.09
CA ILE A 156 -4.98 5.19 10.43
C ILE A 156 -5.36 5.72 11.81
N LYS A 157 -6.43 6.52 11.88
CA LYS A 157 -6.89 7.13 13.13
C LYS A 157 -7.62 6.10 13.99
N SER A 158 -7.29 5.98 15.26
CA SER A 158 -8.10 5.19 16.18
C SER A 158 -9.47 5.87 16.37
N LEU A 159 -10.49 5.06 16.71
CA LEU A 159 -11.75 5.61 17.23
C LEU A 159 -11.52 6.32 18.58
N ALA A 160 -10.49 5.92 19.34
CA ALA A 160 -10.09 6.64 20.54
C ALA A 160 -9.39 7.96 20.16
N LYS A 161 -9.67 9.04 20.90
CA LYS A 161 -9.05 10.35 20.66
C LYS A 161 -7.69 10.53 21.37
N ARG A 162 -7.40 9.70 22.37
CA ARG A 162 -6.20 9.74 23.20
C ARG A 162 -6.05 8.44 24.00
N GLU A 163 -4.88 8.25 24.59
CA GLU A 163 -4.63 7.15 25.54
C GLU A 163 -5.60 7.22 26.72
N ASN A 164 -6.14 6.07 27.11
CA ASN A 164 -7.04 5.98 28.26
C ASN A 164 -6.23 5.81 29.55
N LYS A 165 -6.48 6.66 30.55
CA LYS A 165 -5.85 6.57 31.89
C LYS A 165 -6.08 5.21 32.57
N ASN A 166 -7.20 4.56 32.27
CA ASN A 166 -7.52 3.27 32.86
C ASN A 166 -6.96 2.11 32.01
N ARG A 167 -5.93 1.47 32.56
CA ARG A 167 -5.18 0.36 31.92
C ARG A 167 -5.81 -1.03 32.08
N LYS A 168 -7.01 -1.17 32.65
CA LYS A 168 -7.70 -2.49 32.73
C LYS A 168 -8.11 -3.00 31.35
N THR A 169 -7.83 -4.27 31.04
CA THR A 169 -8.14 -4.93 29.74
C THR A 169 -9.60 -5.37 29.72
N ASP A 170 -10.45 -4.62 29.02
CA ASP A 170 -11.88 -4.94 28.84
C ASP A 170 -12.28 -5.15 27.37
N GLY A 171 -11.32 -5.02 26.44
CA GLY A 171 -11.51 -5.14 25.00
C GLY A 171 -12.27 -3.98 24.33
N ARG A 172 -12.70 -2.98 25.11
CA ARG A 172 -13.49 -1.82 24.63
C ARG A 172 -12.62 -0.60 24.35
N ARG A 173 -11.40 -0.56 24.86
CA ARG A 173 -10.47 0.58 24.77
C ARG A 173 -9.36 0.31 23.77
N ASP A 174 -8.82 1.38 23.21
CA ASP A 174 -7.61 1.33 22.42
C ASP A 174 -6.42 1.65 23.33
N LYS A 175 -5.58 0.64 23.58
CA LYS A 175 -4.39 0.77 24.46
C LYS A 175 -3.08 0.68 23.69
N ASP A 176 -3.15 0.22 22.44
CA ASP A 176 -1.97 0.00 21.62
C ASP A 176 -1.67 1.22 20.76
N ALA A 177 -2.70 2.01 20.43
CA ALA A 177 -2.57 3.25 19.68
C ALA A 177 -1.77 4.30 20.46
N ASP A 178 -1.01 5.10 19.72
CA ASP A 178 -0.26 6.23 20.23
C ASP A 178 -0.28 7.40 19.25
N TRP A 179 0.49 8.45 19.55
CA TRP A 179 0.55 9.65 18.72
C TRP A 179 1.61 9.52 17.62
N GLY A 180 1.17 9.74 16.38
CA GLY A 180 2.01 10.00 15.22
C GLY A 180 2.05 11.48 14.87
N LYS A 181 3.13 11.89 14.21
CA LYS A 181 3.34 13.25 13.70
C LYS A 181 3.97 13.14 12.30
N LYS A 182 3.39 13.81 11.31
CA LYS A 182 3.96 13.97 9.96
C LYS A 182 4.08 15.47 9.70
N GLU A 183 5.30 15.92 9.45
CA GLU A 183 5.61 17.31 9.12
C GLU A 183 5.75 17.42 7.60
N TYR A 184 4.94 18.27 7.00
CA TYR A 184 5.07 18.65 5.61
C TYR A 184 5.74 20.01 5.57
N ARG A 185 6.85 20.11 4.85
CA ARG A 185 7.55 21.37 4.61
C ARG A 185 7.70 21.57 3.12
N GLY A 186 7.48 22.79 2.65
CA GLY A 186 7.67 23.14 1.26
C GLY A 186 8.01 24.61 1.10
N ILE A 187 8.31 25.00 -0.13
CA ILE A 187 8.49 26.38 -0.54
C ILE A 187 7.32 26.69 -1.46
N ARG A 188 6.60 27.78 -1.21
CA ARG A 188 5.52 28.27 -2.07
C ARG A 188 6.11 28.88 -3.35
N GLU A 189 5.26 29.11 -4.35
CA GLU A 189 5.67 29.75 -5.61
C GLU A 189 6.28 31.15 -5.40
N ASP A 190 5.88 31.84 -4.33
CA ASP A 190 6.42 33.14 -3.90
C ASP A 190 7.77 33.05 -3.15
N GLY A 191 8.35 31.85 -3.00
CA GLY A 191 9.59 31.61 -2.27
C GLY A 191 9.45 31.48 -0.75
N THR A 192 8.24 31.63 -0.19
CA THR A 192 8.03 31.50 1.25
C THR A 192 7.99 30.04 1.71
N ALA A 193 8.66 29.72 2.80
CA ALA A 193 8.60 28.38 3.39
C ALA A 193 7.26 28.17 4.12
N TRP A 194 6.61 27.03 3.91
CA TRP A 194 5.43 26.62 4.66
C TRP A 194 5.68 25.32 5.41
N GLU A 195 5.08 25.21 6.59
CA GLU A 195 5.10 24.00 7.41
C GLU A 195 3.68 23.63 7.84
N LYS A 196 3.32 22.36 7.64
CA LYS A 196 2.06 21.77 8.12
C LYS A 196 2.38 20.55 8.95
N ILE A 197 2.03 20.60 10.23
CA ILE A 197 2.19 19.47 11.15
C ILE A 197 0.85 18.75 11.27
N VAL A 198 0.79 17.52 10.80
CA VAL A 198 -0.37 16.64 11.00
C VAL A 198 -0.07 15.68 12.14
N LYS A 199 -0.88 15.73 13.21
CA LYS A 199 -0.82 14.79 14.32
C LYS A 199 -2.06 13.89 14.30
N TRP A 200 -1.90 12.62 14.62
CA TRP A 200 -3.02 11.70 14.79
C TRP A 200 -2.74 10.69 15.90
N PHE A 201 -3.80 10.24 16.56
CA PHE A 201 -3.75 9.15 17.53
C PHE A 201 -4.25 7.87 16.84
N GLY A 202 -3.44 6.82 16.80
CA GLY A 202 -3.80 5.59 16.10
C GLY A 202 -2.61 4.74 15.70
N TYR A 203 -2.62 4.34 14.43
CA TYR A 203 -1.69 3.40 13.84
C TYR A 203 -1.12 3.93 12.51
N LYS A 204 -0.17 3.19 11.95
CA LYS A 204 0.26 3.30 10.56
C LYS A 204 0.10 1.96 9.85
N LEU A 205 -0.42 1.99 8.64
CA LEU A 205 -0.38 0.87 7.70
C LEU A 205 0.74 1.15 6.70
N HIS A 206 1.79 0.35 6.73
CA HIS A 206 2.89 0.40 5.78
C HIS A 206 2.57 -0.56 4.64
N LEU A 207 2.73 -0.10 3.41
CA LEU A 207 2.42 -0.89 2.22
C LEU A 207 3.62 -0.91 1.29
N ILE A 208 3.91 -2.09 0.76
CA ILE A 208 4.68 -2.26 -0.48
C ILE A 208 3.67 -2.67 -1.55
N VAL A 209 3.64 -1.92 -2.64
CA VAL A 209 2.68 -2.03 -3.73
C VAL A 209 3.43 -2.22 -5.03
N ASP A 210 2.94 -3.09 -5.91
CA ASP A 210 3.39 -3.13 -7.29
C ASP A 210 2.95 -1.86 -8.02
N ALA A 211 3.92 -1.10 -8.52
CA ALA A 211 3.70 0.21 -9.07
C ALA A 211 3.13 0.19 -10.50
N ASN A 212 3.16 -0.97 -11.16
CA ASN A 212 2.67 -1.17 -12.52
C ASN A 212 1.17 -1.49 -12.55
N TYR A 213 0.72 -2.38 -11.67
CA TYR A 213 -0.63 -2.91 -11.56
C TYR A 213 -1.42 -2.28 -10.39
N GLU A 214 -0.74 -1.59 -9.47
CA GLU A 214 -1.34 -0.93 -8.29
C GLU A 214 -2.02 -1.92 -7.34
N LEU A 215 -1.34 -3.02 -7.06
CA LEU A 215 -1.81 -4.10 -6.18
C LEU A 215 -0.82 -4.31 -5.03
N PRO A 216 -1.30 -4.54 -3.80
CA PRO A 216 -0.44 -4.72 -2.64
C PRO A 216 0.38 -6.03 -2.72
N VAL A 217 1.65 -5.96 -2.31
CA VAL A 217 2.61 -7.07 -2.31
C VAL A 217 3.00 -7.46 -0.88
N ALA A 218 3.12 -6.47 0.01
CA ALA A 218 3.35 -6.68 1.43
C ALA A 218 2.75 -5.54 2.24
N PHE A 219 2.45 -5.83 3.51
CA PHE A 219 1.97 -4.80 4.43
C PHE A 219 2.40 -5.08 5.87
N SER A 220 2.40 -4.04 6.70
CA SER A 220 2.48 -4.17 8.15
C SER A 220 1.67 -3.07 8.84
N VAL A 221 1.16 -3.37 10.04
CA VAL A 221 0.49 -2.37 10.88
C VAL A 221 1.32 -2.10 12.13
N THR A 222 1.67 -0.84 12.33
CA THR A 222 2.47 -0.39 13.48
C THR A 222 1.71 0.65 14.30
N LYS A 223 2.26 0.98 15.46
CA LYS A 223 1.85 2.18 16.19
C LYS A 223 2.15 3.44 15.37
N ALA A 224 1.44 4.53 15.63
CA ALA A 224 1.58 5.77 14.87
C ALA A 224 2.94 6.46 15.08
N SER A 225 3.59 6.24 16.23
CA SER A 225 4.93 6.75 16.55
C SER A 225 6.07 6.05 15.80
N GLN A 226 5.81 4.89 15.20
CA GLN A 226 6.85 4.10 14.52
C GLN A 226 7.40 4.85 13.30
N ALA A 227 8.73 4.87 13.17
CA ALA A 227 9.42 5.49 12.05
C ALA A 227 9.26 4.66 10.77
N ASP A 228 8.91 5.32 9.67
CA ASP A 228 8.59 4.67 8.39
C ASP A 228 9.80 3.93 7.81
N VAL A 229 10.97 4.58 7.82
CA VAL A 229 12.22 3.97 7.35
C VAL A 229 12.62 2.72 8.15
N LYS A 230 12.39 2.71 9.47
CA LYS A 230 12.71 1.53 10.30
C LYS A 230 11.79 0.36 9.98
N GLU A 231 10.54 0.66 9.67
CA GLU A 231 9.59 -0.38 9.27
C GLU A 231 9.84 -0.86 7.84
N ALA A 232 10.28 0.00 6.92
CA ALA A 232 10.73 -0.42 5.58
C ALA A 232 11.80 -1.50 5.65
N HIS A 233 12.83 -1.30 6.49
CA HIS A 233 13.86 -2.32 6.70
C HIS A 233 13.29 -3.65 7.14
N ARG A 234 12.37 -3.64 8.12
CA ARG A 234 11.74 -4.86 8.66
C ARG A 234 10.88 -5.58 7.63
N ILE A 235 10.09 -4.85 6.85
CA ILE A 235 9.25 -5.46 5.81
C ILE A 235 10.13 -6.07 4.71
N ILE A 236 11.19 -5.38 4.28
CA ILE A 236 12.13 -5.91 3.28
C ILE A 236 12.86 -7.15 3.80
N GLU A 237 13.33 -7.13 5.05
CA GLU A 237 13.96 -8.29 5.71
C GLU A 237 12.98 -9.48 5.77
N LYS A 238 11.74 -9.22 6.19
CA LYS A 238 10.69 -10.25 6.23
C LYS A 238 10.42 -10.84 4.84
N ILE A 239 10.37 -10.03 3.79
CA ILE A 239 10.21 -10.53 2.42
C ILE A 239 11.44 -11.35 2.03
N ALA A 240 12.65 -10.91 2.34
CA ALA A 240 13.87 -11.65 2.02
C ALA A 240 13.92 -13.03 2.72
N GLU A 241 13.40 -13.13 3.95
CA GLU A 241 13.37 -14.38 4.72
C GLU A 241 12.27 -15.33 4.26
N GLU A 242 11.06 -14.81 3.99
CA GLU A 242 9.88 -15.65 3.76
C GLU A 242 9.55 -15.84 2.27
N ARG A 243 9.82 -14.83 1.43
CA ARG A 243 9.43 -14.75 0.01
C ARG A 243 10.50 -14.05 -0.84
N PRO A 244 11.76 -14.56 -0.85
CA PRO A 244 12.90 -13.92 -1.52
C PRO A 244 12.66 -13.66 -3.01
N GLU A 245 11.85 -14.50 -3.66
CA GLU A 245 11.52 -14.39 -5.07
C GLU A 245 10.84 -13.06 -5.44
N ILE A 246 10.24 -12.35 -4.48
CA ILE A 246 9.69 -11.00 -4.69
C ILE A 246 10.82 -9.99 -4.88
N LEU A 247 11.88 -10.07 -4.08
CA LEU A 247 13.02 -9.15 -4.19
C LEU A 247 13.90 -9.48 -5.39
N GLU A 248 14.04 -10.76 -5.72
CA GLU A 248 14.81 -11.21 -6.90
C GLU A 248 14.21 -10.69 -8.22
N ALA A 249 12.87 -10.60 -8.29
CA ALA A 249 12.17 -10.07 -9.46
C ALA A 249 12.11 -8.52 -9.49
N CYS A 250 12.44 -7.87 -8.36
CA CYS A 250 12.31 -6.43 -8.22
C CYS A 250 13.51 -5.70 -8.85
N GLU A 251 13.24 -4.82 -9.81
CA GLU A 251 14.25 -3.98 -10.43
C GLU A 251 14.40 -2.62 -9.74
N THR A 252 13.28 -2.04 -9.30
CA THR A 252 13.25 -0.69 -8.75
C THR A 252 12.35 -0.59 -7.52
N MET A 253 12.76 0.27 -6.57
CA MET A 253 11.94 0.59 -5.41
C MET A 253 11.76 2.09 -5.24
N GLU A 254 10.53 2.57 -5.38
CA GLU A 254 10.16 3.97 -5.22
C GLU A 254 9.72 4.30 -3.79
N ALA A 255 10.20 5.43 -3.25
CA ALA A 255 9.75 5.92 -1.95
C ALA A 255 9.79 7.44 -1.84
N ASP A 256 9.02 7.99 -0.90
CA ASP A 256 9.07 9.41 -0.58
C ASP A 256 10.35 9.76 0.20
N ARG A 257 10.56 11.06 0.41
CA ARG A 257 11.75 11.57 1.10
C ARG A 257 11.87 11.16 2.57
N GLY A 258 10.79 10.66 3.17
CA GLY A 258 10.79 10.10 4.53
C GLY A 258 11.57 8.78 4.63
N TYR A 259 11.82 8.13 3.50
CA TYR A 259 12.63 6.91 3.39
C TYR A 259 14.10 7.18 2.99
N ASP A 260 14.51 8.45 2.93
CA ASP A 260 15.88 8.87 2.60
C ASP A 260 16.89 8.53 3.70
N ASP A 261 17.33 7.27 3.66
CA ASP A 261 18.32 6.69 4.54
C ASP A 261 19.41 5.93 3.77
N THR A 262 20.66 6.22 4.11
CA THR A 262 21.83 5.63 3.44
C THR A 262 21.89 4.11 3.66
N LYS A 263 21.43 3.58 4.80
CA LYS A 263 21.45 2.13 5.04
C LYS A 263 20.40 1.44 4.18
N LEU A 264 19.21 2.03 4.04
CA LEU A 264 18.17 1.51 3.15
C LEU A 264 18.64 1.50 1.69
N ILE A 265 19.20 2.62 1.22
CA ILE A 265 19.72 2.76 -0.15
C ILE A 265 20.83 1.73 -0.44
N LYS A 266 21.76 1.54 0.51
CA LYS A 266 22.80 0.51 0.42
C LYS A 266 22.21 -0.89 0.39
N LYS A 267 21.32 -1.22 1.33
CA LYS A 267 20.64 -2.52 1.40
C LYS A 267 19.97 -2.88 0.07
N LEU A 268 19.19 -1.97 -0.50
CA LEU A 268 18.48 -2.21 -1.77
C LEU A 268 19.44 -2.56 -2.91
N TRP A 269 20.51 -1.79 -3.12
CA TRP A 269 21.42 -2.03 -4.25
C TRP A 269 22.50 -3.07 -3.98
N ASP A 270 23.15 -2.99 -2.82
CA ASP A 270 24.34 -3.77 -2.51
C ASP A 270 23.96 -5.23 -2.19
N GLU A 271 22.85 -5.45 -1.47
CA GLU A 271 22.37 -6.80 -1.10
C GLU A 271 21.41 -7.35 -2.16
N TYR A 272 20.37 -6.58 -2.55
CA TYR A 272 19.29 -7.09 -3.39
C TYR A 272 19.34 -6.69 -4.87
N LYS A 273 20.32 -5.85 -5.28
CA LYS A 273 20.43 -5.30 -6.65
C LYS A 273 19.20 -4.52 -7.13
N ILE A 274 18.36 -4.08 -6.19
CA ILE A 274 17.20 -3.22 -6.44
C ILE A 274 17.69 -1.78 -6.57
N LYS A 275 17.26 -1.07 -7.61
CA LYS A 275 17.65 0.33 -7.85
C LYS A 275 16.75 1.26 -7.02
N PRO A 276 17.30 1.97 -6.02
CA PRO A 276 16.50 2.85 -5.17
C PRO A 276 16.13 4.14 -5.91
N VAL A 277 14.84 4.45 -5.94
CA VAL A 277 14.28 5.69 -6.50
C VAL A 277 13.57 6.45 -5.37
N ILE A 278 14.40 6.97 -4.45
CA ILE A 278 13.96 7.61 -3.22
C ILE A 278 14.29 9.10 -3.29
N ASP A 279 13.30 9.99 -3.11
CA ASP A 279 13.55 11.44 -3.06
C ASP A 279 14.48 11.80 -1.90
N ILE A 280 15.28 12.85 -2.06
CA ILE A 280 16.35 13.18 -1.12
C ILE A 280 16.03 14.44 -0.32
N CYS A 281 16.29 14.39 0.99
CA CYS A 281 16.22 15.57 1.85
C CYS A 281 17.50 16.41 1.73
N ASN A 282 17.42 17.74 1.76
CA ASN A 282 18.64 18.53 1.90
C ASN A 282 19.14 18.43 3.35
N LYS A 283 20.31 17.81 3.55
CA LYS A 283 20.99 17.70 4.85
C LYS A 283 22.26 18.56 4.94
N TRP A 284 22.60 19.29 3.86
CA TRP A 284 23.78 20.14 3.83
C TRP A 284 23.48 21.44 4.57
N LYS A 285 24.43 21.90 5.38
CA LYS A 285 24.35 23.16 6.14
C LYS A 285 25.14 24.29 5.49
N ASP A 286 25.93 23.96 4.47
CA ASP A 286 26.82 24.88 3.80
C ASP A 286 25.99 25.89 2.99
N PRO A 287 26.35 27.19 3.00
CA PRO A 287 25.68 28.20 2.17
C PRO A 287 25.85 27.90 0.68
N ASP A 288 26.99 27.29 0.32
CA ASP A 288 27.31 26.87 -1.02
C ASP A 288 26.49 25.60 -1.35
N GLY A 289 25.44 25.76 -2.15
CA GLY A 289 24.54 24.67 -2.57
C GLY A 289 25.20 23.58 -3.44
N THR A 290 26.53 23.57 -3.56
CA THR A 290 27.33 22.62 -4.34
C THR A 290 28.65 22.30 -3.64
N ARG A 291 29.17 21.09 -3.82
CA ARG A 291 30.50 20.65 -3.35
C ARG A 291 31.40 20.24 -4.52
N PRO A 292 32.71 20.47 -4.43
CA PRO A 292 33.65 20.01 -5.46
C PRO A 292 33.65 18.49 -5.55
N LEU A 293 33.75 17.97 -6.78
CA LEU A 293 33.96 16.56 -7.01
C LEU A 293 35.46 16.25 -6.94
N GLU A 294 35.85 15.35 -6.04
CA GLU A 294 37.25 14.99 -5.84
C GLU A 294 37.91 14.49 -7.14
N GLY A 295 39.16 14.89 -7.37
CA GLY A 295 39.92 14.58 -8.59
C GLY A 295 39.57 15.45 -9.81
N HIS A 296 38.68 16.43 -9.67
CA HIS A 296 38.30 17.35 -10.73
C HIS A 296 38.36 18.82 -10.28
N GLU A 297 39.12 19.64 -11.00
CA GLU A 297 39.33 21.06 -10.64
C GLU A 297 38.10 21.95 -10.88
N ASN A 298 37.26 21.60 -11.86
CA ASN A 298 36.17 22.46 -12.34
C ASN A 298 34.80 21.78 -12.30
N VAL A 299 34.64 20.71 -11.53
CA VAL A 299 33.38 19.95 -11.44
C VAL A 299 32.85 19.99 -10.02
N VAL A 300 31.56 20.27 -9.88
CA VAL A 300 30.85 20.27 -8.60
C VAL A 300 29.55 19.49 -8.71
N TYR A 301 28.96 19.13 -7.57
CA TYR A 301 27.64 18.51 -7.51
C TYR A 301 26.80 19.10 -6.38
N ASN A 302 25.48 19.07 -6.51
CA ASN A 302 24.55 19.49 -5.47
C ASN A 302 24.05 18.30 -4.64
N TYR A 303 23.29 18.58 -3.58
CA TYR A 303 22.70 17.54 -2.72
C TYR A 303 21.72 16.60 -3.46
N LYS A 304 21.17 17.03 -4.62
CA LYS A 304 20.28 16.21 -5.46
C LYS A 304 21.03 15.30 -6.44
N GLY A 305 22.36 15.41 -6.51
CA GLY A 305 23.18 14.63 -7.45
C GLY A 305 23.24 15.21 -8.87
N ASN A 306 22.71 16.43 -9.09
CA ASN A 306 23.03 17.17 -10.32
C ASN A 306 24.51 17.54 -10.29
N VAL A 307 25.19 17.35 -11.42
CA VAL A 307 26.63 17.58 -11.57
C VAL A 307 26.83 18.70 -12.56
N TYR A 308 27.68 19.65 -12.21
CA TYR A 308 27.95 20.84 -13.00
C TYR A 308 29.43 20.96 -13.28
N CYS A 309 29.77 21.47 -14.47
CA CYS A 309 31.12 21.90 -14.79
C CYS A 309 31.19 23.43 -14.89
N TYR A 310 32.31 24.00 -14.51
CA TYR A 310 32.64 25.41 -14.68
C TYR A 310 33.65 25.58 -15.81
N CYS A 311 33.43 26.58 -16.66
CA CYS A 311 34.44 27.01 -17.62
C CYS A 311 35.46 27.90 -16.90
N LEU A 312 36.70 27.42 -16.71
CA LEU A 312 37.71 28.16 -15.94
C LEU A 312 38.11 29.52 -16.55
N ASP A 313 37.90 29.70 -17.86
CA ASP A 313 38.18 30.98 -18.53
C ASP A 313 37.07 32.03 -18.35
N THR A 314 35.84 31.62 -18.01
CA THR A 314 34.65 32.53 -18.02
C THR A 314 33.81 32.47 -16.75
N GLY A 315 34.02 31.47 -15.89
CA GLY A 315 33.18 31.17 -14.74
C GLY A 315 31.81 30.57 -15.07
N GLU A 316 31.49 30.33 -16.34
CA GLU A 316 30.16 29.85 -16.74
C GLU A 316 29.88 28.42 -16.22
N LYS A 317 28.82 28.28 -15.42
CA LYS A 317 28.33 27.02 -14.87
C LYS A 317 27.39 26.33 -15.85
N ARG A 318 27.62 25.05 -16.13
CA ARG A 318 26.73 24.23 -16.98
C ARG A 318 26.45 22.88 -16.34
N GLU A 319 25.22 22.40 -16.41
CA GLU A 319 24.88 21.04 -15.97
C GLU A 319 25.46 20.02 -16.95
N MET A 320 26.11 19.00 -16.40
CA MET A 320 26.69 17.91 -17.19
C MET A 320 25.60 16.94 -17.63
N ALA A 321 25.68 16.49 -18.88
CA ALA A 321 24.72 15.57 -19.45
C ALA A 321 24.84 14.18 -18.81
N VAL A 322 23.71 13.50 -18.62
CA VAL A 322 23.66 12.13 -18.09
C VAL A 322 24.22 11.16 -19.14
N GLY A 323 25.24 10.40 -18.76
CA GLY A 323 25.90 9.41 -19.63
C GLY A 323 25.56 7.95 -19.33
N GLY A 324 24.68 7.70 -18.36
CA GLY A 324 24.25 6.35 -17.95
C GLY A 324 25.06 5.76 -16.78
N PHE A 325 24.60 4.60 -16.32
CA PHE A 325 25.22 3.83 -15.24
C PHE A 325 26.05 2.68 -15.84
N GLU A 326 27.32 2.59 -15.44
CA GLU A 326 28.22 1.52 -15.82
C GLU A 326 28.32 0.54 -14.63
N GLU A 327 27.59 -0.58 -14.71
CA GLU A 327 27.41 -1.54 -13.61
C GLU A 327 28.72 -2.20 -13.17
N ASP A 328 29.52 -2.69 -14.11
CA ASP A 328 30.82 -3.33 -13.85
C ASP A 328 31.77 -2.44 -13.04
N ARG A 329 31.69 -1.13 -13.28
CA ARG A 329 32.55 -0.12 -12.65
C ARG A 329 31.90 0.52 -11.43
N LYS A 330 30.61 0.29 -11.20
CA LYS A 330 29.77 0.97 -10.20
C LYS A 330 29.93 2.49 -10.30
N THR A 331 29.86 3.03 -11.51
CA THR A 331 30.03 4.46 -11.78
C THR A 331 28.88 5.05 -12.58
N LEU A 332 28.49 6.28 -12.25
CA LEU A 332 27.68 7.13 -13.12
C LEU A 332 28.59 7.90 -14.07
N LYS A 333 28.31 7.79 -15.36
CA LYS A 333 28.99 8.57 -16.39
C LYS A 333 28.30 9.92 -16.54
N LYS A 334 29.08 11.00 -16.55
CA LYS A 334 28.61 12.36 -16.87
C LYS A 334 29.37 12.86 -18.09
N LEU A 335 28.66 13.38 -19.08
CA LEU A 335 29.21 13.81 -20.36
C LEU A 335 29.38 15.34 -20.39
N CYS A 336 30.37 15.79 -21.16
CA CYS A 336 30.61 17.21 -21.34
C CYS A 336 29.42 17.85 -22.09
N PRO A 337 28.75 18.87 -21.53
CA PRO A 337 27.57 19.47 -22.16
C PRO A 337 27.93 20.21 -23.46
N ALA A 338 29.14 20.77 -23.55
CA ALA A 338 29.60 21.43 -24.78
C ALA A 338 29.70 20.46 -25.97
N LYS A 339 30.14 19.22 -25.73
CA LYS A 339 30.16 18.19 -26.78
C LYS A 339 28.78 17.60 -27.05
N GLN A 340 28.02 17.33 -26.00
CA GLN A 340 26.74 16.63 -26.13
C GLN A 340 25.65 17.50 -26.74
N TYR A 341 25.65 18.79 -26.42
CA TYR A 341 24.62 19.74 -26.84
C TYR A 341 25.14 20.80 -27.83
N GLY A 342 26.41 20.69 -28.26
CA GLY A 342 27.02 21.64 -29.21
C GLY A 342 27.22 23.06 -28.65
N LEU A 343 27.34 23.21 -27.33
CA LEU A 343 27.51 24.52 -26.70
C LEU A 343 28.93 25.06 -26.92
N LYS A 344 29.06 26.36 -27.16
CA LYS A 344 30.37 27.03 -27.23
C LYS A 344 30.98 27.12 -25.83
N CYS A 345 32.16 26.54 -25.65
CA CYS A 345 32.93 26.61 -24.40
C CYS A 345 34.38 26.99 -24.70
N LYS A 346 34.83 28.14 -24.18
CA LYS A 346 36.19 28.68 -24.42
C LYS A 346 37.30 27.80 -23.84
N TYR A 347 36.99 27.03 -22.81
CA TYR A 347 37.95 26.19 -22.08
C TYR A 347 38.00 24.73 -22.59
N ILE A 348 37.25 24.37 -23.64
CA ILE A 348 37.03 22.96 -24.02
C ILE A 348 38.32 22.18 -24.36
N ASP A 349 39.30 22.83 -24.97
CA ASP A 349 40.53 22.16 -25.42
C ASP A 349 41.43 21.74 -24.26
N ARG A 350 41.44 22.53 -23.18
CA ARG A 350 42.23 22.31 -21.95
C ARG A 350 41.45 21.53 -20.88
N CYS A 351 40.13 21.46 -21.00
CA CYS A 351 39.26 20.85 -19.99
C CYS A 351 39.47 19.32 -19.86
N SER A 352 39.86 18.87 -18.67
CA SER A 352 39.99 17.44 -18.35
C SER A 352 38.66 16.68 -18.45
N ALA A 353 37.53 17.33 -18.13
CA ALA A 353 36.20 16.76 -18.21
C ALA A 353 35.64 16.64 -19.65
N LYS A 354 36.38 17.08 -20.69
CA LYS A 354 35.89 17.11 -22.09
C LYS A 354 35.54 15.73 -22.67
N LYS A 355 36.12 14.65 -22.14
CA LYS A 355 35.81 13.26 -22.55
C LYS A 355 34.65 12.64 -21.74
N GLY A 356 34.07 13.41 -20.82
CA GLY A 356 33.18 12.92 -19.79
C GLY A 356 33.97 12.39 -18.58
N ILE A 357 33.28 12.29 -17.46
CA ILE A 357 33.81 11.85 -16.17
C ILE A 357 33.02 10.64 -15.67
N ARG A 358 33.59 9.94 -14.70
CA ARG A 358 32.94 8.81 -14.02
C ARG A 358 32.94 9.07 -12.53
N ILE A 359 31.75 9.01 -11.94
CA ILE A 359 31.55 9.23 -10.51
C ILE A 359 31.21 7.88 -9.91
N LYS A 360 32.08 7.35 -9.05
CA LYS A 360 31.78 6.11 -8.34
C LYS A 360 30.60 6.33 -7.38
N LEU A 361 29.76 5.32 -7.21
CA LEU A 361 28.62 5.45 -6.30
C LEU A 361 29.06 5.60 -4.84
N ASP A 362 30.26 5.11 -4.46
CA ASP A 362 30.79 5.17 -3.10
C ASP A 362 31.21 6.58 -2.64
N VAL A 363 31.41 7.52 -3.58
CA VAL A 363 31.65 8.95 -3.29
C VAL A 363 30.59 9.49 -2.34
N ASP A 364 29.31 9.20 -2.64
CA ASP A 364 28.21 9.40 -1.71
C ASP A 364 27.05 8.48 -2.13
N ARG A 365 26.90 7.36 -1.43
CA ARG A 365 25.89 6.33 -1.77
C ARG A 365 24.46 6.83 -1.66
N ARG A 366 24.21 7.92 -0.93
CA ARG A 366 22.88 8.50 -0.78
C ARG A 366 22.52 9.40 -1.97
N ILE A 367 23.52 10.13 -2.47
CA ILE A 367 23.36 11.04 -3.61
C ILE A 367 23.48 10.29 -4.94
N PHE A 368 24.54 9.50 -5.12
CA PHE A 368 24.84 8.80 -6.36
C PHE A 368 24.30 7.36 -6.29
N THR A 369 23.16 7.17 -6.94
CA THR A 369 22.44 5.89 -7.07
C THR A 369 22.59 5.30 -8.48
N PRO A 370 22.33 4.00 -8.69
CA PRO A 370 22.41 3.36 -10.01
C PRO A 370 21.52 3.99 -11.08
N ILE A 371 20.42 4.64 -10.68
CA ILE A 371 19.66 5.53 -11.55
C ILE A 371 20.06 6.95 -11.18
N ASP A 372 20.67 7.65 -12.14
CA ASP A 372 21.09 9.04 -12.00
C ASP A 372 19.88 9.94 -11.74
N ARG A 373 19.89 10.66 -10.62
CA ARG A 373 18.77 11.52 -10.18
C ARG A 373 18.44 12.64 -11.16
N ALA A 374 19.41 13.08 -11.97
CA ALA A 374 19.20 14.10 -13.00
C ALA A 374 18.62 13.52 -14.32
N SER A 375 18.41 12.21 -14.40
CA SER A 375 17.94 11.56 -15.62
C SER A 375 16.41 11.56 -15.74
N TYR A 376 15.91 11.64 -16.98
CA TYR A 376 14.50 11.37 -17.28
C TYR A 376 14.06 9.97 -16.83
N LYS A 377 15.00 9.01 -16.76
CA LYS A 377 14.73 7.68 -16.20
C LYS A 377 14.32 7.79 -14.74
N TRP A 378 15.05 8.55 -13.93
CA TRP A 378 14.71 8.76 -12.52
C TRP A 378 13.31 9.35 -12.35
N GLU A 379 13.01 10.41 -13.09
CA GLU A 379 11.68 11.05 -13.06
C GLU A 379 10.56 10.07 -13.44
N LYS A 380 10.76 9.29 -14.51
CA LYS A 380 9.80 8.28 -14.96
C LYS A 380 9.49 7.24 -13.88
N TYR A 381 10.51 6.69 -13.21
CA TYR A 381 10.30 5.73 -12.13
C TYR A 381 9.72 6.40 -10.89
N TYR A 382 10.24 7.57 -10.50
CA TYR A 382 9.74 8.29 -9.32
C TYR A 382 8.24 8.63 -9.43
N ASN A 383 7.74 8.94 -10.62
CA ASN A 383 6.32 9.17 -10.86
C ASN A 383 5.44 7.92 -10.59
N LYS A 384 6.00 6.71 -10.68
CA LYS A 384 5.30 5.46 -10.31
C LYS A 384 5.01 5.38 -8.82
N ARG A 385 5.70 6.13 -7.96
CA ARG A 385 5.42 6.24 -6.51
C ARG A 385 3.95 6.55 -6.24
N THR A 386 3.29 7.32 -7.09
CA THR A 386 1.86 7.67 -6.94
C THR A 386 0.91 6.45 -6.93
N SER A 387 1.36 5.28 -7.38
CA SER A 387 0.63 4.01 -7.28
C SER A 387 0.24 3.66 -5.84
N VAL A 388 1.16 3.81 -4.88
CA VAL A 388 0.90 3.51 -3.47
C VAL A 388 -0.12 4.48 -2.88
N GLU A 389 -0.12 5.73 -3.34
CA GLU A 389 -1.12 6.74 -2.93
C GLU A 389 -2.51 6.37 -3.44
N ARG A 390 -2.62 5.83 -4.66
CA ARG A 390 -3.89 5.32 -5.21
C ARG A 390 -4.40 4.11 -4.43
N VAL A 391 -3.53 3.18 -4.05
CA VAL A 391 -3.90 2.06 -3.16
C VAL A 391 -4.34 2.57 -1.78
N ASN A 392 -3.62 3.54 -1.23
CA ASN A 392 -3.97 4.20 0.03
C ASN A 392 -5.34 4.90 -0.03
N SER A 393 -5.72 5.51 -1.16
CA SER A 393 -7.06 6.10 -1.37
C SER A 393 -8.15 5.02 -1.43
N ARG A 394 -7.92 3.90 -2.13
CA ARG A 394 -8.86 2.75 -2.14
C ARG A 394 -9.15 2.22 -0.73
N ILE A 395 -8.12 2.19 0.12
CA ILE A 395 -8.26 1.77 1.52
C ILE A 395 -9.16 2.71 2.32
N ASP A 396 -9.04 4.01 2.10
CA ASP A 396 -9.89 5.00 2.79
C ASP A 396 -11.33 4.95 2.29
N GLU A 397 -11.51 5.06 0.98
CA GLU A 397 -12.82 5.27 0.35
C GLU A 397 -13.64 3.99 0.30
N THR A 398 -13.04 2.88 -0.15
CA THR A 398 -13.76 1.61 -0.35
C THR A 398 -13.82 0.79 0.92
N PHE A 399 -12.75 0.74 1.71
CA PHE A 399 -12.70 -0.11 2.90
C PHE A 399 -13.04 0.64 4.20
N GLY A 400 -13.31 1.95 4.12
CA GLY A 400 -13.92 2.73 5.20
C GLY A 400 -13.03 2.92 6.41
N PHE A 401 -11.70 2.85 6.26
CA PHE A 401 -10.77 3.05 7.36
C PHE A 401 -10.72 4.50 7.87
N GLU A 402 -11.28 5.47 7.15
CA GLU A 402 -11.51 6.82 7.69
C GLU A 402 -12.63 6.86 8.73
N LYS A 403 -13.65 5.99 8.57
CA LYS A 403 -14.86 5.94 9.39
C LYS A 403 -15.04 4.52 9.92
N HIS A 404 -14.23 4.13 10.88
CA HIS A 404 -14.31 2.79 11.48
C HIS A 404 -14.57 2.82 12.99
N TYR A 405 -15.01 1.68 13.53
CA TYR A 405 -15.18 1.48 14.97
C TYR A 405 -14.14 0.54 15.61
N ILE A 406 -13.02 0.30 14.91
CA ILE A 406 -11.97 -0.63 15.31
C ILE A 406 -11.09 0.00 16.41
N ARG A 407 -10.71 -0.82 17.40
CA ARG A 407 -9.85 -0.44 18.54
C ARG A 407 -8.94 -1.60 18.93
N GLY A 408 -7.64 -1.34 19.01
CA GLY A 408 -6.59 -2.32 19.33
C GLY A 408 -5.84 -2.79 18.07
N LYS A 409 -4.53 -2.95 18.20
CA LYS A 409 -3.62 -3.16 17.07
C LYS A 409 -3.95 -4.45 16.32
N LYS A 410 -4.06 -5.57 17.03
CA LYS A 410 -4.41 -6.89 16.47
C LYS A 410 -5.68 -6.87 15.62
N LYS A 411 -6.72 -6.18 16.12
CA LYS A 411 -7.99 -6.02 15.36
C LYS A 411 -7.79 -5.19 14.10
N MET A 412 -6.96 -4.14 14.18
CA MET A 412 -6.65 -3.30 13.03
C MET A 412 -5.87 -4.08 11.98
N THR A 413 -4.85 -4.84 12.39
CA THR A 413 -4.04 -5.67 11.50
C THR A 413 -4.91 -6.64 10.71
N VAL A 414 -5.73 -7.44 11.40
CA VAL A 414 -6.60 -8.42 10.73
C VAL A 414 -7.63 -7.76 9.82
N ARG A 415 -8.17 -6.59 10.21
CA ARG A 415 -9.10 -5.85 9.35
C ARG A 415 -8.43 -5.31 8.09
N CYS A 416 -7.22 -4.78 8.20
CA CYS A 416 -6.43 -4.37 7.04
C CYS A 416 -6.10 -5.58 6.16
N GLY A 417 -5.67 -6.69 6.76
CA GLY A 417 -5.39 -7.94 6.05
C GLY A 417 -6.58 -8.43 5.24
N ILE A 418 -7.78 -8.51 5.83
CA ILE A 418 -9.00 -8.90 5.10
C ILE A 418 -9.30 -7.94 3.95
N ALA A 419 -9.18 -6.63 4.17
CA ALA A 419 -9.43 -5.64 3.12
C ALA A 419 -8.46 -5.77 1.94
N LEU A 420 -7.17 -5.99 2.24
CA LEU A 420 -6.15 -6.23 1.22
C LEU A 420 -6.35 -7.57 0.50
N CYS A 421 -6.74 -8.63 1.21
CA CYS A 421 -7.11 -9.91 0.59
C CYS A 421 -8.27 -9.74 -0.39
N ILE A 422 -9.31 -8.98 -0.01
CA ILE A 422 -10.44 -8.70 -0.90
C ILE A 422 -9.98 -7.94 -2.15
N MET A 423 -9.11 -6.94 -2.01
CA MET A 423 -8.55 -6.21 -3.16
C MET A 423 -7.84 -7.17 -4.13
N LEU A 424 -7.00 -8.08 -3.61
CA LEU A 424 -6.26 -9.03 -4.43
C LEU A 424 -7.16 -10.13 -5.02
N ALA A 425 -8.11 -10.68 -4.24
CA ALA A 425 -9.06 -11.69 -4.71
C ALA A 425 -9.94 -11.15 -5.85
N MET A 426 -10.39 -9.90 -5.75
CA MET A 426 -11.09 -9.22 -6.86
C MET A 426 -10.20 -9.13 -8.10
N ALA A 427 -8.92 -8.73 -7.95
CA ALA A 427 -8.00 -8.63 -9.06
C ALA A 427 -7.75 -10.00 -9.74
N VAL A 428 -7.48 -11.04 -8.94
CA VAL A 428 -7.32 -12.42 -9.43
C VAL A 428 -8.57 -12.87 -10.19
N GLY A 429 -9.76 -12.67 -9.62
CA GLY A 429 -11.01 -13.06 -10.24
C GLY A 429 -11.26 -12.33 -11.57
N ARG A 430 -11.07 -11.01 -11.60
CA ARG A 430 -11.19 -10.24 -12.84
C ARG A 430 -10.20 -10.72 -13.92
N ILE A 431 -8.96 -11.05 -13.56
CA ILE A 431 -7.98 -11.56 -14.52
C ILE A 431 -8.39 -12.94 -15.05
N LYS A 432 -8.80 -13.86 -14.17
CA LYS A 432 -9.22 -15.22 -14.56
C LYS A 432 -10.50 -15.22 -15.41
N GLU A 433 -11.38 -14.25 -15.20
CA GLU A 433 -12.59 -14.05 -16.00
C GLU A 433 -12.37 -13.16 -17.24
N LYS A 434 -11.11 -12.92 -17.64
CA LYS A 434 -10.72 -12.18 -18.85
C LYS A 434 -11.17 -10.70 -18.85
N GLN A 435 -11.22 -10.08 -17.68
CA GLN A 435 -11.56 -8.67 -17.44
C GLN A 435 -10.38 -7.93 -16.80
N GLN A 436 -9.17 -8.17 -17.32
CA GLN A 436 -7.93 -7.65 -16.74
C GLN A 436 -7.92 -6.11 -16.67
N GLU A 437 -8.55 -5.42 -17.62
CA GLU A 437 -8.74 -3.96 -17.61
C GLU A 437 -9.49 -3.44 -16.37
N LYS A 438 -10.30 -4.30 -15.72
CA LYS A 438 -11.04 -4.00 -14.50
C LYS A 438 -10.35 -4.46 -13.23
N MET A 439 -9.13 -5.01 -13.28
CA MET A 439 -8.43 -5.57 -12.11
C MET A 439 -8.24 -4.58 -10.96
N ARG A 440 -8.14 -3.27 -11.28
CA ARG A 440 -7.99 -2.19 -10.29
C ARG A 440 -9.32 -1.66 -9.77
N SER A 441 -10.43 -2.05 -10.38
CA SER A 441 -11.74 -1.51 -10.05
C SER A 441 -12.36 -2.27 -8.90
N LEU A 442 -12.54 -1.57 -7.79
CA LEU A 442 -13.23 -2.12 -6.62
C LEU A 442 -14.74 -1.88 -6.65
N VAL A 443 -15.23 -1.04 -7.56
CA VAL A 443 -16.63 -0.56 -7.56
C VAL A 443 -17.32 -0.78 -8.91
N LYS A 444 -16.59 -0.82 -10.04
CA LYS A 444 -17.23 -1.05 -11.34
C LYS A 444 -17.58 -2.54 -11.53
N THR A 445 -18.74 -2.75 -12.12
CA THR A 445 -19.27 -4.06 -12.54
C THR A 445 -18.69 -4.47 -13.90
N ALA A 446 -18.83 -5.75 -14.26
CA ALA A 446 -18.53 -6.22 -15.60
C ALA A 446 -19.37 -5.53 -16.68
#